data_AF-A0A923N3W5-F1
#
_entry.id   AF-A0A923N3W5-F1
#
_cell.length_a   1.000
_cell.length_b   1.000
_cell.length_c   1.000
_cell.angle_alpha   90.00
_cell.angle_beta   90.00
_cell.angle_gamma   90.00
#
_symmetry.space_group_name_H-M   'P 1'
#
loop_
_entity.id
_entity.type
_entity.pdbx_description
1 polymer ?
#
loop_
_entity_poly.entity_id
_entity_poly.type
_entity_poly.pdbx_seq_one_letter_code
_entity_poly.pdbx_strand_id
1 'polypeptide(L)'
;MNRYILGVIGLFFHFGNAKEPLDKLKLNALNKKHPLEIKTVARTTDTDKVLFFSKPIDSSKFNERTTTISVKKGPDDAVIKTTVKDIITYYIFFDGRIEKHIPRQVKKENENKYNYIYFDRKGKSYDLGAYSVKKTPLYRGEEGEFINLINLEEVPKYFKIKNYQYHFNIDSKRSFVNEQTLASFFGAMLEVNFLDISCNGFSHSDGSSKPSKSHINGNNGDFKYLRKDQSLPCGKGTSLNIIKSPDSLDYVRQNKWNNALYKFGWKDFLGWTLVSRGKKKYLNHVPKNTANHYHHIHVQEYEPNFKEIRE
;
A
#
# COMPACT_ATOMS: atom_id res chain seq x y z
N MET A 1 75.09 38.00 24.98
CA MET A 1 74.46 38.46 26.25
C MET A 1 73.08 37.82 26.35
N ASN A 2 72.84 37.12 27.47
CA ASN A 2 71.59 36.50 27.99
C ASN A 2 70.76 35.61 27.02
N ARG A 3 70.86 34.26 27.03
CA ARG A 3 70.55 33.22 28.06
C ARG A 3 69.09 33.18 28.50
N TYR A 4 68.39 32.07 28.21
CA TYR A 4 67.74 31.08 29.11
C TYR A 4 67.17 29.93 28.21
N ILE A 5 67.83 28.76 28.11
CA ILE A 5 67.69 27.49 28.89
C ILE A 5 66.39 26.73 28.53
N LEU A 6 66.47 25.66 27.70
CA LEU A 6 66.62 24.21 28.02
C LEU A 6 65.37 23.61 28.73
N GLY A 7 64.82 22.45 28.36
CA GLY A 7 65.39 21.41 27.50
C GLY A 7 64.45 20.24 27.18
N VAL A 8 65.00 19.38 26.34
CA VAL A 8 64.50 18.07 25.90
C VAL A 8 65.02 17.01 26.86
N ILE A 9 64.19 16.06 27.28
CA ILE A 9 64.62 14.69 27.65
C ILE A 9 63.54 13.72 27.16
N GLY A 10 63.95 12.77 26.31
CA GLY A 10 63.24 11.51 26.12
C GLY A 10 64.02 10.38 26.80
N LEU A 11 63.34 9.26 27.11
CA LEU A 11 63.93 7.92 27.01
C LEU A 11 62.86 6.82 27.03
N PHE A 12 63.20 5.73 26.36
CA PHE A 12 62.45 4.50 26.04
C PHE A 12 62.53 3.40 27.12
N PHE A 13 61.79 2.30 26.84
CA PHE A 13 61.85 0.89 27.35
C PHE A 13 60.86 0.52 28.48
N HIS A 14 60.29 -0.70 28.62
CA HIS A 14 59.92 -1.86 27.77
C HIS A 14 59.08 -2.82 28.68
N PHE A 15 58.12 -3.58 28.12
CA PHE A 15 57.47 -4.85 28.54
C PHE A 15 57.05 -5.16 30.00
N GLY A 16 55.82 -5.70 30.16
CA GLY A 16 55.40 -6.51 31.30
C GLY A 16 53.92 -6.95 31.26
N ASN A 17 53.68 -8.26 31.14
CA ASN A 17 52.38 -8.97 31.13
C ASN A 17 51.67 -9.04 32.50
N ALA A 18 50.33 -9.08 32.51
CA ALA A 18 49.43 -9.91 33.37
C ALA A 18 47.94 -9.54 33.06
N LYS A 19 47.04 -10.43 32.58
CA LYS A 19 46.13 -11.37 33.32
C LYS A 19 45.59 -10.75 34.63
N GLU A 20 44.30 -10.65 34.96
CA GLU A 20 43.02 -11.38 34.75
C GLU A 20 41.91 -10.54 35.51
N PRO A 21 40.68 -11.00 35.83
CA PRO A 21 39.63 -11.71 35.07
C PRO A 21 38.20 -11.10 35.22
N LEU A 22 37.30 -11.60 34.36
CA LEU A 22 35.90 -12.04 34.56
C LEU A 22 35.03 -11.41 35.69
N ASP A 23 33.83 -10.92 35.32
CA ASP A 23 32.66 -11.24 36.14
C ASP A 23 31.36 -11.43 35.33
N LYS A 24 30.68 -12.53 35.66
CA LYS A 24 29.40 -13.00 35.12
C LYS A 24 28.32 -12.67 36.15
N LEU A 25 27.16 -12.16 35.74
CA LEU A 25 25.94 -12.34 36.52
C LEU A 25 24.72 -12.47 35.61
N LYS A 26 24.25 -13.71 35.48
CA LYS A 26 22.85 -14.05 35.24
C LYS A 26 22.21 -14.26 36.61
N LEU A 27 21.04 -13.69 36.88
CA LEU A 27 20.00 -14.39 37.64
C LEU A 27 18.60 -13.88 37.28
N ASN A 28 17.67 -14.82 37.35
CA ASN A 28 16.31 -14.81 36.81
C ASN A 28 15.28 -14.11 37.71
N ALA A 29 14.17 -13.77 37.04
CA ALA A 29 12.78 -13.88 37.49
C ALA A 29 12.30 -13.12 38.75
N LEU A 30 11.33 -12.22 38.56
CA LEU A 30 10.11 -12.27 39.36
C LEU A 30 8.90 -11.71 38.56
N ASN A 31 7.91 -12.59 38.35
CA ASN A 31 6.54 -12.28 37.97
C ASN A 31 5.88 -11.40 39.05
N LYS A 32 5.03 -10.44 38.65
CA LYS A 32 3.73 -10.21 39.30
C LYS A 32 2.78 -9.40 38.41
N LYS A 33 1.66 -10.04 38.07
CA LYS A 33 0.40 -9.46 37.60
C LYS A 33 -0.16 -8.51 38.66
N HIS A 34 -0.80 -7.40 38.27
CA HIS A 34 -2.23 -7.14 38.52
C HIS A 34 -2.70 -5.86 37.79
N PRO A 35 -4.01 -5.76 37.48
CA PRO A 35 -4.60 -4.86 36.49
C PRO A 35 -5.03 -3.52 37.10
N LEU A 36 -5.07 -2.47 36.29
CA LEU A 36 -5.69 -1.19 36.65
C LEU A 36 -7.16 -1.19 36.25
N GLU A 37 -8.04 -1.22 37.26
CA GLU A 37 -9.44 -0.79 37.17
C GLU A 37 -9.50 0.72 36.92
N ILE A 38 -10.38 1.17 36.02
CA ILE A 38 -10.79 2.57 35.94
C ILE A 38 -12.29 2.63 36.20
N LYS A 39 -12.62 3.29 37.32
CA LYS A 39 -13.97 3.64 37.76
C LYS A 39 -14.55 4.75 36.87
N THR A 40 -15.82 4.60 36.51
CA THR A 40 -16.67 5.62 35.88
C THR A 40 -16.99 6.75 36.84
N VAL A 41 -16.74 8.00 36.43
CA VAL A 41 -17.45 9.20 36.92
C VAL A 41 -17.67 10.15 35.75
N ALA A 42 -18.90 10.61 35.58
CA ALA A 42 -19.31 11.58 34.58
C ALA A 42 -19.19 13.02 35.13
N ARG A 43 -18.58 13.93 34.35
CA ARG A 43 -19.14 15.28 34.10
C ARG A 43 -18.42 16.00 32.96
N THR A 44 -19.21 16.85 32.33
CA THR A 44 -19.09 17.62 31.08
C THR A 44 -18.08 18.76 31.12
N THR A 45 -17.38 19.02 30.01
CA THR A 45 -17.39 20.30 29.25
C THR A 45 -16.65 20.14 27.91
N ASP A 46 -17.11 20.93 26.96
CA ASP A 46 -16.88 21.00 25.51
C ASP A 46 -15.46 21.45 25.11
N THR A 47 -14.84 20.74 24.14
CA THR A 47 -14.27 21.21 22.86
C THR A 47 -13.19 20.26 22.29
N ASP A 48 -13.11 20.21 20.96
CA ASP A 48 -12.05 19.64 20.09
C ASP A 48 -12.14 18.18 19.58
N LYS A 49 -12.72 18.11 18.36
CA LYS A 49 -12.31 17.30 17.19
C LYS A 49 -11.85 15.87 17.46
N VAL A 50 -12.86 15.01 17.50
CA VAL A 50 -12.82 13.54 17.49
C VAL A 50 -11.93 12.99 16.37
N LEU A 51 -10.85 12.29 16.76
CA LEU A 51 -10.22 11.26 15.95
C LEU A 51 -11.26 10.14 15.74
N PHE A 52 -11.79 10.03 14.53
CA PHE A 52 -12.54 8.86 14.11
C PHE A 52 -11.56 7.71 13.88
N PHE A 53 -11.30 6.91 14.91
CA PHE A 53 -10.87 5.53 14.72
C PHE A 53 -12.07 4.75 14.18
N SER A 54 -12.10 4.54 12.87
CA SER A 54 -13.03 3.58 12.26
C SER A 54 -12.78 2.22 12.90
N LYS A 55 -13.85 1.62 13.43
CA LYS A 55 -13.81 0.25 13.95
C LYS A 55 -13.31 -0.70 12.85
N PRO A 56 -12.46 -1.68 13.17
CA PRO A 56 -12.10 -2.71 12.20
C PRO A 56 -13.38 -3.42 11.74
N ILE A 57 -13.58 -3.48 10.43
CA ILE A 57 -14.64 -4.29 9.83
C ILE A 57 -14.32 -5.74 10.13
N ASP A 58 -15.24 -6.41 10.81
CA ASP A 58 -15.19 -7.84 11.04
C ASP A 58 -15.32 -8.56 9.70
N SER A 59 -14.19 -9.07 9.20
CA SER A 59 -14.09 -9.83 7.94
C SER A 59 -14.66 -11.25 8.05
N SER A 60 -15.20 -11.66 9.21
CA SER A 60 -15.71 -13.02 9.41
C SER A 60 -17.18 -13.22 9.02
N LYS A 61 -17.78 -12.32 8.21
CA LYS A 61 -19.20 -12.41 7.80
C LYS A 61 -19.44 -12.42 6.29
N PHE A 62 -18.58 -13.06 5.51
CA PHE A 62 -18.98 -13.55 4.19
C PHE A 62 -19.25 -15.06 4.27
N ASN A 63 -20.54 -15.40 4.25
CA ASN A 63 -21.00 -16.79 4.17
C ASN A 63 -20.64 -17.33 2.78
N GLU A 64 -19.59 -18.16 2.70
CA GLU A 64 -19.43 -19.10 1.60
C GLU A 64 -20.64 -20.05 1.61
N ARG A 65 -21.68 -19.77 0.80
CA ARG A 65 -22.74 -20.74 0.57
C ARG A 65 -22.22 -21.80 -0.38
N THR A 66 -21.84 -22.95 0.18
CA THR A 66 -21.79 -24.19 -0.58
C THR A 66 -23.21 -24.50 -1.07
N THR A 67 -23.44 -24.48 -2.37
CA THR A 67 -24.69 -24.99 -2.96
C THR A 67 -24.41 -26.37 -3.51
N THR A 68 -24.96 -27.41 -2.87
CA THR A 68 -24.87 -28.78 -3.38
C THR A 68 -25.82 -28.91 -4.57
N ILE A 69 -25.28 -29.02 -5.79
CA ILE A 69 -26.08 -29.34 -6.98
C ILE A 69 -26.03 -30.85 -7.16
N SER A 70 -27.10 -31.55 -6.78
CA SER A 70 -27.28 -32.96 -7.07
C SER A 70 -27.86 -33.12 -8.47
N VAL A 71 -27.03 -33.50 -9.44
CA VAL A 71 -27.47 -33.89 -10.79
C VAL A 71 -27.82 -35.38 -10.76
N LYS A 72 -29.11 -35.73 -10.87
CA LYS A 72 -29.53 -37.14 -10.97
C LYS A 72 -29.19 -37.69 -12.36
N LYS A 73 -28.16 -38.55 -12.43
CA LYS A 73 -27.96 -39.42 -13.60
C LYS A 73 -27.25 -40.72 -13.18
N GLY A 74 -28.04 -41.76 -12.88
CA GLY A 74 -27.56 -43.14 -12.72
C GLY A 74 -26.75 -43.42 -11.43
N PRO A 75 -26.44 -44.70 -11.14
CA PRO A 75 -26.21 -45.23 -9.79
C PRO A 75 -24.81 -45.00 -9.20
N ASP A 76 -23.98 -44.12 -9.75
CA ASP A 76 -22.67 -43.77 -9.17
C ASP A 76 -22.67 -42.30 -8.74
N ASP A 77 -23.13 -42.06 -7.51
CA ASP A 77 -23.30 -40.74 -6.91
C ASP A 77 -21.95 -40.05 -6.62
N ALA A 78 -21.39 -39.37 -7.62
CA ALA A 78 -20.34 -38.36 -7.39
C ALA A 78 -20.99 -37.02 -7.00
N VAL A 79 -21.00 -36.70 -5.71
CA VAL A 79 -21.41 -35.37 -5.21
C VAL A 79 -20.33 -34.35 -5.60
N ILE A 80 -20.55 -33.63 -6.71
CA ILE A 80 -19.69 -32.49 -7.08
C ILE A 80 -20.12 -31.29 -6.23
N LYS A 81 -19.29 -30.95 -5.24
CA LYS A 81 -19.48 -29.79 -4.37
C LYS A 81 -18.95 -28.54 -5.09
N THR A 82 -19.79 -27.89 -5.89
CA THR A 82 -19.45 -26.65 -6.59
C THR A 82 -19.83 -25.43 -5.75
N THR A 83 -18.84 -24.70 -5.23
CA THR A 83 -19.06 -23.39 -4.63
C THR A 83 -19.40 -22.41 -5.76
N VAL A 84 -20.67 -22.03 -5.89
CA VAL A 84 -21.08 -21.03 -6.88
C VAL A 84 -20.65 -19.66 -6.35
N LYS A 85 -19.62 -19.08 -6.96
CA LYS A 85 -19.32 -17.66 -6.74
C LYS A 85 -20.46 -16.85 -7.37
N ASP A 86 -20.95 -15.86 -6.66
CA ASP A 86 -22.10 -15.04 -7.08
C ASP A 86 -21.76 -13.55 -7.20
N ILE A 87 -20.46 -13.25 -7.17
CA ILE A 87 -19.87 -11.92 -7.23
C ILE A 87 -18.65 -11.95 -8.14
N ILE A 88 -18.51 -10.93 -9.00
CA ILE A 88 -17.29 -10.74 -9.78
C ILE A 88 -16.13 -10.53 -8.82
N THR A 89 -15.07 -11.31 -8.99
CA THR A 89 -13.94 -11.33 -8.05
C THR A 89 -12.61 -11.13 -8.76
N TYR A 90 -11.79 -10.22 -8.24
CA TYR A 90 -10.41 -10.01 -8.66
C TYR A 90 -9.48 -10.86 -7.79
N TYR A 91 -8.72 -11.75 -8.43
CA TYR A 91 -7.65 -12.51 -7.81
C TYR A 91 -6.32 -11.83 -8.09
N ILE A 92 -5.64 -11.43 -7.04
CA ILE A 92 -4.36 -10.71 -7.10
C ILE A 92 -3.28 -11.67 -6.61
N PHE A 93 -2.38 -12.08 -7.49
CA PHE A 93 -1.33 -13.03 -7.14
C PHE A 93 -0.05 -12.30 -6.75
N PHE A 94 0.69 -12.86 -5.80
CA PHE A 94 1.97 -12.33 -5.33
C PHE A 94 2.99 -12.11 -6.45
N ASP A 95 2.85 -12.73 -7.61
CA ASP A 95 3.78 -12.63 -8.74
C ASP A 95 3.46 -11.47 -9.69
N GLY A 96 2.38 -10.72 -9.44
CA GLY A 96 1.94 -9.60 -10.27
C GLY A 96 0.80 -9.95 -11.23
N ARG A 97 0.37 -11.22 -11.32
CA ARG A 97 -0.83 -11.60 -12.09
C ARG A 97 -2.10 -11.10 -11.42
N ILE A 98 -3.07 -10.69 -12.23
CA ILE A 98 -4.41 -10.32 -11.82
C ILE A 98 -5.41 -11.06 -12.70
N GLU A 99 -6.37 -11.74 -12.08
CA GLU A 99 -7.45 -12.42 -12.80
C GLU A 99 -8.81 -11.85 -12.38
N LYS A 100 -9.65 -11.50 -13.35
CA LYS A 100 -11.05 -11.15 -13.12
C LYS A 100 -11.90 -12.39 -13.36
N HIS A 101 -12.48 -12.92 -12.29
CA HIS A 101 -13.38 -14.07 -12.33
C HIS A 101 -14.83 -13.59 -12.39
N ILE A 102 -15.51 -13.93 -13.48
CA ILE A 102 -16.91 -13.57 -13.72
C ILE A 102 -17.74 -14.85 -13.58
N PRO A 103 -18.59 -14.95 -12.55
CA PRO A 103 -19.41 -16.14 -12.35
C PRO A 103 -20.53 -16.22 -13.39
N ARG A 104 -21.04 -17.43 -13.62
CA ARG A 104 -22.20 -17.67 -14.51
C ARG A 104 -23.43 -16.86 -14.15
N GLN A 105 -23.64 -16.66 -12.85
CA GLN A 105 -24.75 -15.89 -12.30
C GLN A 105 -24.21 -14.98 -11.22
N VAL A 106 -24.38 -13.68 -11.43
CA VAL A 106 -24.15 -12.66 -10.40
C VAL A 106 -25.48 -12.44 -9.68
N LYS A 107 -25.46 -12.49 -8.35
CA LYS A 107 -26.67 -12.16 -7.57
C LYS A 107 -27.02 -10.69 -7.73
N LYS A 108 -28.31 -10.37 -7.71
CA LYS A 108 -28.80 -9.00 -7.90
C LYS A 108 -28.19 -8.00 -6.91
N GLU A 109 -27.99 -8.42 -5.65
CA GLU A 109 -27.34 -7.59 -4.63
C GLU A 109 -25.84 -7.33 -4.86
N ASN A 110 -25.21 -8.08 -5.78
CA ASN A 110 -23.79 -8.04 -6.10
C ASN A 110 -23.50 -7.45 -7.50
N GLU A 111 -24.51 -7.07 -8.28
CA GLU A 111 -24.34 -6.54 -9.65
C GLU A 111 -23.38 -5.34 -9.70
N ASN A 112 -23.40 -4.50 -8.65
CA ASN A 112 -22.56 -3.31 -8.53
C ASN A 112 -21.49 -3.43 -7.45
N LYS A 113 -21.02 -4.65 -7.14
CA LYS A 113 -19.95 -4.88 -6.15
C LYS A 113 -18.96 -5.88 -6.65
N TYR A 114 -17.66 -5.57 -6.56
CA TYR A 114 -16.58 -6.49 -6.92
C TYR A 114 -15.77 -6.85 -5.68
N ASN A 115 -15.45 -8.14 -5.53
CA ASN A 115 -14.63 -8.65 -4.44
C ASN A 115 -13.15 -8.72 -4.84
N TYR A 116 -12.24 -8.57 -3.88
CA TYR A 116 -10.79 -8.60 -4.12
C TYR A 116 -10.13 -9.60 -3.18
N ILE A 117 -9.39 -10.57 -3.74
CA ILE A 117 -8.72 -11.61 -2.97
C ILE A 117 -7.24 -11.64 -3.36
N TYR A 118 -6.36 -11.51 -2.37
CA TYR A 118 -4.92 -11.62 -2.56
C TYR A 118 -4.41 -13.04 -2.29
N PHE A 119 -3.57 -13.59 -3.16
CA PHE A 119 -2.91 -14.88 -3.03
C PHE A 119 -1.41 -14.69 -2.79
N ASP A 120 -0.91 -15.18 -1.65
CA ASP A 120 0.51 -15.11 -1.34
C ASP A 120 1.37 -16.12 -2.12
N ARG A 121 2.69 -16.08 -1.89
CA ARG A 121 3.67 -16.97 -2.53
C ARG A 121 3.41 -18.47 -2.25
N LYS A 122 2.69 -18.80 -1.18
CA LYS A 122 2.32 -20.17 -0.82
C LYS A 122 0.92 -20.54 -1.35
N GLY A 123 0.30 -19.68 -2.15
CA GLY A 123 -1.04 -19.88 -2.69
C GLY A 123 -2.16 -19.64 -1.66
N LYS A 124 -1.84 -19.08 -0.49
CA LYS A 124 -2.86 -18.80 0.53
C LYS A 124 -3.57 -17.49 0.22
N SER A 125 -4.89 -17.53 0.31
CA SER A 125 -5.76 -16.39 0.02
C SER A 125 -6.04 -15.52 1.25
N TYR A 126 -6.27 -14.23 0.98
CA TYR A 126 -6.68 -13.21 1.95
C TYR A 126 -7.74 -12.34 1.30
N ASP A 127 -8.94 -12.33 1.88
CA ASP A 127 -10.03 -11.47 1.43
C ASP A 127 -9.74 -10.01 1.81
N LEU A 128 -9.73 -9.13 0.80
CA LEU A 128 -9.52 -7.69 0.96
C LEU A 128 -10.85 -6.93 0.98
N GLY A 129 -11.97 -7.60 0.74
CA GLY A 129 -13.30 -7.05 0.79
C GLY A 129 -13.92 -6.76 -0.57
N ALA A 130 -15.23 -6.52 -0.54
CA ALA A 130 -16.03 -6.15 -1.68
C ALA A 130 -16.36 -4.66 -1.69
N TYR A 131 -16.20 -4.03 -2.85
CA TYR A 131 -16.34 -2.59 -3.03
C TYR A 131 -17.42 -2.27 -4.07
N SER A 132 -18.20 -1.23 -3.78
CA SER A 132 -19.18 -0.70 -4.71
C SER A 132 -18.49 -0.19 -5.97
N VAL A 133 -19.04 -0.53 -7.12
CA VAL A 133 -18.54 -0.06 -8.41
C VAL A 133 -19.57 0.84 -9.08
N LYS A 134 -19.09 1.94 -9.66
CA LYS A 134 -19.89 2.88 -10.42
C LYS A 134 -19.61 2.70 -11.91
N LYS A 135 -20.55 2.08 -12.62
CA LYS A 135 -20.52 2.03 -14.09
C LYS A 135 -20.60 3.47 -14.63
N THR A 136 -19.57 3.88 -15.37
CA THR A 136 -19.37 5.26 -15.82
C THR A 136 -19.04 5.23 -17.32
N PRO A 137 -19.59 6.14 -18.15
CA PRO A 137 -19.16 6.25 -19.55
C PRO A 137 -17.65 6.42 -19.63
N LEU A 138 -17.01 5.73 -20.57
CA LEU A 138 -15.56 5.82 -20.72
C LEU A 138 -15.17 7.24 -21.16
N TYR A 139 -14.40 7.95 -20.33
CA TYR A 139 -13.99 9.31 -20.65
C TYR A 139 -13.06 9.28 -21.87
N ARG A 140 -13.46 10.01 -22.94
CA ARG A 140 -12.82 9.97 -24.27
C ARG A 140 -12.86 8.59 -24.95
N GLY A 141 -13.77 7.72 -24.53
CA GLY A 141 -14.13 6.52 -25.27
C GLY A 141 -15.19 6.80 -26.32
N GLU A 142 -15.56 5.75 -27.06
CA GLU A 142 -16.69 5.77 -27.98
C GLU A 142 -18.02 5.75 -27.22
N GLU A 143 -19.10 6.15 -27.89
CA GLU A 143 -20.44 6.09 -27.31
C GLU A 143 -20.82 4.63 -26.99
N GLY A 144 -21.33 4.38 -25.79
CA GLY A 144 -21.67 3.04 -25.32
C GLY A 144 -20.51 2.28 -24.65
N GLU A 145 -19.29 2.83 -24.64
CA GLU A 145 -18.20 2.28 -23.83
C GLU A 145 -18.32 2.71 -22.36
N PHE A 146 -18.03 1.77 -21.45
CA PHE A 146 -18.12 2.00 -20.02
C PHE A 146 -16.90 1.48 -19.29
N ILE A 147 -16.63 2.08 -18.14
CA ILE A 147 -15.66 1.61 -17.15
C ILE A 147 -16.30 1.63 -15.77
N ASN A 148 -15.95 0.68 -14.91
CA ASN A 148 -16.37 0.75 -13.51
C ASN A 148 -15.31 1.44 -12.68
N LEU A 149 -15.73 2.52 -12.01
CA LEU A 149 -14.90 3.30 -11.11
C LEU A 149 -15.25 2.97 -9.66
N ILE A 150 -14.24 3.01 -8.79
CA ILE A 150 -14.34 2.77 -7.37
C ILE A 150 -13.77 3.99 -6.65
N ASN A 151 -14.51 4.48 -5.66
CA ASN A 151 -14.07 5.58 -4.83
C ASN A 151 -13.10 5.08 -3.76
N LEU A 152 -11.84 5.51 -3.82
CA LEU A 152 -10.84 5.17 -2.81
C LEU A 152 -11.20 5.64 -1.41
N GLU A 153 -12.11 6.61 -1.26
CA GLU A 153 -12.63 7.01 0.07
C GLU A 153 -13.47 5.94 0.76
N GLU A 154 -14.03 5.01 0.00
CA GLU A 154 -14.79 3.87 0.55
C GLU A 154 -13.89 2.68 0.88
N VAL A 155 -12.65 2.68 0.41
CA VAL A 155 -11.67 1.64 0.72
C VAL A 155 -11.09 1.88 2.11
N PRO A 156 -11.08 0.87 3.02
CA PRO A 156 -10.44 0.98 4.32
C PRO A 156 -9.02 1.49 4.19
N LYS A 157 -8.72 2.61 4.84
CA LYS A 157 -7.41 3.26 4.76
C LYS A 157 -6.33 2.44 5.43
N TYR A 158 -6.68 1.74 6.51
CA TYR A 158 -5.82 0.83 7.23
C TYR A 158 -6.35 -0.61 7.10
N PHE A 159 -5.44 -1.55 6.87
CA PHE A 159 -5.72 -2.97 6.81
C PHE A 159 -4.59 -3.75 7.45
N LYS A 160 -4.93 -4.83 8.16
CA LYS A 160 -3.95 -5.77 8.70
C LYS A 160 -4.55 -7.16 8.84
N ILE A 161 -3.91 -8.14 8.22
CA ILE A 161 -4.18 -9.57 8.40
C ILE A 161 -2.86 -10.34 8.45
N LYS A 162 -2.55 -10.95 9.61
CA LYS A 162 -1.28 -11.66 9.84
C LYS A 162 -0.08 -10.77 9.49
N ASN A 163 0.68 -11.12 8.45
CA ASN A 163 1.89 -10.42 8.01
C ASN A 163 1.62 -9.40 6.89
N TYR A 164 0.36 -9.28 6.45
CA TYR A 164 -0.06 -8.38 5.40
C TYR A 164 -0.72 -7.16 6.00
N GLN A 165 -0.25 -5.99 5.62
CA GLN A 165 -0.82 -4.73 6.11
C GLN A 165 -0.62 -3.63 5.09
N TYR A 166 -1.47 -2.62 5.17
CA TYR A 166 -1.22 -1.35 4.52
C TYR A 166 -1.86 -0.22 5.31
N HIS A 167 -1.33 0.97 5.14
CA HIS A 167 -2.05 2.19 5.50
C HIS A 167 -1.78 3.26 4.44
N PHE A 168 -2.87 3.79 3.89
CA PHE A 168 -2.79 4.83 2.87
C PHE A 168 -3.76 5.97 3.12
N ASN A 169 -3.45 7.13 2.55
CA ASN A 169 -4.40 8.25 2.46
C ASN A 169 -4.55 8.72 1.00
N ILE A 170 -5.60 9.51 0.76
CA ILE A 170 -5.79 10.22 -0.50
C ILE A 170 -6.03 11.70 -0.23
N ASP A 171 -5.32 12.54 -0.97
CA ASP A 171 -5.26 13.99 -0.80
C ASP A 171 -5.75 14.68 -2.06
N SER A 172 -6.94 14.27 -2.53
CA SER A 172 -7.52 14.79 -3.76
C SER A 172 -8.99 14.43 -3.88
N LYS A 173 -9.76 15.31 -4.53
CA LYS A 173 -11.09 14.98 -5.05
C LYS A 173 -11.04 13.97 -6.20
N ARG A 174 -9.87 13.77 -6.80
CA ARG A 174 -9.63 12.75 -7.81
C ARG A 174 -9.43 11.38 -7.15
N SER A 175 -10.44 10.93 -6.41
CA SER A 175 -10.36 9.74 -5.57
C SER A 175 -10.81 8.46 -6.27
N PHE A 176 -10.98 8.48 -7.60
CA PHE A 176 -11.55 7.35 -8.33
C PHE A 176 -10.46 6.59 -9.10
N VAL A 177 -10.43 5.28 -8.89
CA VAL A 177 -9.64 4.32 -9.66
C VAL A 177 -10.60 3.40 -10.42
N ASN A 178 -10.17 2.80 -11.52
CA ASN A 178 -10.97 1.71 -12.08
C ASN A 178 -10.78 0.41 -11.28
N GLU A 179 -11.72 -0.50 -11.50
CA GLU A 179 -11.76 -1.86 -10.95
C GLU A 179 -10.43 -2.63 -11.01
N GLN A 180 -9.69 -2.55 -12.14
CA GLN A 180 -8.42 -3.24 -12.31
C GLN A 180 -7.31 -2.52 -11.56
N THR A 181 -7.29 -1.18 -11.64
CA THR A 181 -6.32 -0.35 -10.92
C THR A 181 -6.38 -0.57 -9.41
N LEU A 182 -7.57 -0.77 -8.84
CA LEU A 182 -7.69 -1.10 -7.42
C LEU A 182 -7.01 -2.44 -7.09
N ALA A 183 -7.16 -3.45 -7.94
CA ALA A 183 -6.48 -4.75 -7.77
C ALA A 183 -4.96 -4.58 -7.78
N SER A 184 -4.44 -3.81 -8.73
CA SER A 184 -3.01 -3.48 -8.84
C SER A 184 -2.51 -2.70 -7.62
N PHE A 185 -3.31 -1.74 -7.14
CA PHE A 185 -2.96 -0.95 -5.97
C PHE A 185 -2.89 -1.80 -4.71
N PHE A 186 -3.85 -2.70 -4.48
CA PHE A 186 -3.79 -3.67 -3.38
C PHE A 186 -2.55 -4.57 -3.47
N GLY A 187 -2.29 -5.15 -4.64
CA GLY A 187 -1.11 -5.98 -4.85
C GLY A 187 0.19 -5.26 -4.50
N ALA A 188 0.35 -4.02 -4.98
CA ALA A 188 1.51 -3.21 -4.69
C ALA A 188 1.64 -2.87 -3.19
N MET A 189 0.53 -2.50 -2.52
CA MET A 189 0.55 -2.18 -1.09
C MET A 189 0.95 -3.38 -0.23
N LEU A 190 0.42 -4.56 -0.54
CA LEU A 190 0.70 -5.80 0.18
C LEU A 190 2.10 -6.37 -0.11
N GLU A 191 2.69 -6.07 -1.28
CA GLU A 191 4.08 -6.39 -1.58
C GLU A 191 5.04 -5.68 -0.61
N VAL A 192 4.77 -4.41 -0.30
CA VAL A 192 5.69 -3.57 0.50
C VAL A 192 5.35 -3.50 1.98
N ASN A 193 4.09 -3.73 2.36
CA ASN A 193 3.59 -3.69 3.75
C ASN A 193 3.85 -2.36 4.49
N PHE A 194 3.80 -1.25 3.74
CA PHE A 194 4.04 0.10 4.27
C PHE A 194 2.78 0.72 4.87
N LEU A 195 2.96 1.62 5.85
CA LEU A 195 1.87 2.24 6.61
C LEU A 195 1.73 3.76 6.39
N ASP A 196 2.38 4.26 5.35
CA ASP A 196 2.60 5.67 5.06
C ASP A 196 2.55 5.97 3.55
N ILE A 197 1.69 5.25 2.81
CA ILE A 197 1.49 5.48 1.38
C ILE A 197 0.50 6.63 1.17
N SER A 198 0.90 7.69 0.48
CA SER A 198 0.01 8.84 0.23
C SER A 198 -0.24 9.06 -1.26
N CYS A 199 -1.50 9.26 -1.63
CA CYS A 199 -1.93 9.49 -3.00
C CYS A 199 -2.38 10.95 -3.21
N ASN A 200 -1.94 11.59 -4.30
CA ASN A 200 -2.37 12.92 -4.76
C ASN A 200 -3.53 12.85 -5.79
N GLY A 201 -4.07 11.65 -6.02
CA GLY A 201 -5.24 11.38 -6.82
C GLY A 201 -4.98 10.61 -8.12
N PHE A 202 -6.08 10.13 -8.68
CA PHE A 202 -6.25 9.45 -9.96
C PHE A 202 -7.26 10.27 -10.80
N SER A 203 -8.47 9.75 -11.03
CA SER A 203 -9.52 10.45 -11.78
C SER A 203 -10.62 11.03 -10.89
N HIS A 204 -11.42 11.92 -11.47
CA HIS A 204 -12.73 12.30 -10.94
C HIS A 204 -13.74 11.15 -11.11
N SER A 205 -14.92 11.32 -10.52
CA SER A 205 -16.00 10.31 -10.52
C SER A 205 -16.66 10.08 -11.88
N ASP A 206 -16.33 10.91 -12.88
CA ASP A 206 -16.76 10.83 -14.27
C ASP A 206 -15.64 10.32 -15.20
N GLY A 207 -14.51 9.87 -14.63
CA GLY A 207 -13.34 9.44 -15.39
C GLY A 207 -12.45 10.56 -15.92
N SER A 208 -12.85 11.83 -15.80
CA SER A 208 -12.03 12.97 -16.22
C SER A 208 -10.87 13.22 -15.24
N SER A 209 -9.86 14.00 -15.66
CA SER A 209 -8.59 14.11 -14.92
C SER A 209 -8.12 15.53 -14.59
N LYS A 210 -8.85 16.57 -15.00
CA LYS A 210 -8.38 17.97 -14.89
C LYS A 210 -7.94 18.31 -13.45
N PRO A 211 -6.79 19.00 -13.25
CA PRO A 211 -5.93 19.60 -14.29
C PRO A 211 -4.95 18.63 -14.98
N SER A 212 -4.80 17.40 -14.48
CA SER A 212 -3.97 16.38 -15.15
C SER A 212 -4.56 16.02 -16.51
N LYS A 213 -3.68 15.65 -17.44
CA LYS A 213 -4.06 15.21 -18.80
C LYS A 213 -4.10 13.69 -18.95
N SER A 214 -3.47 12.94 -18.03
CA SER A 214 -3.24 11.49 -18.17
C SER A 214 -3.96 10.64 -17.14
N HIS A 215 -4.47 11.20 -16.04
CA HIS A 215 -5.20 10.44 -15.01
C HIS A 215 -6.64 10.10 -15.40
N ILE A 216 -6.86 9.80 -16.68
CA ILE A 216 -8.18 9.49 -17.21
C ILE A 216 -8.60 8.08 -16.77
N ASN A 217 -9.90 7.89 -16.53
CA ASN A 217 -10.52 6.60 -16.29
C ASN A 217 -9.88 5.79 -15.13
N GLY A 218 -9.27 6.49 -14.18
CA GLY A 218 -8.63 5.88 -13.02
C GLY A 218 -7.46 4.95 -13.32
N ASN A 219 -6.83 5.06 -14.50
CA ASN A 219 -5.67 4.23 -14.89
C ASN A 219 -4.37 4.71 -14.23
N ASN A 220 -4.16 6.02 -14.23
CA ASN A 220 -2.90 6.66 -13.83
C ASN A 220 -3.13 7.51 -12.59
N GLY A 221 -2.10 7.64 -11.75
CA GLY A 221 -2.22 8.32 -10.46
C GLY A 221 -0.92 8.96 -10.01
N ASP A 222 -1.02 9.82 -9.00
CA ASP A 222 0.12 10.44 -8.35
C ASP A 222 0.27 9.89 -6.93
N PHE A 223 1.47 9.51 -6.53
CA PHE A 223 1.82 9.18 -5.16
C PHE A 223 2.85 10.16 -4.60
N LYS A 224 2.70 10.57 -3.34
CA LYS A 224 3.74 11.36 -2.68
C LYS A 224 4.98 10.50 -2.48
N TYR A 225 6.14 11.12 -2.56
CA TYR A 225 7.39 10.45 -2.22
C TYR A 225 7.41 10.03 -0.74
N LEU A 226 7.94 8.83 -0.48
CA LEU A 226 8.06 8.27 0.86
C LEU A 226 9.12 9.01 1.68
N ARG A 227 8.81 9.24 2.96
CA ARG A 227 9.66 9.97 3.89
C ARG A 227 10.41 9.00 4.80
N LYS A 228 11.64 9.35 5.20
CA LYS A 228 12.43 8.56 6.16
C LYS A 228 11.77 8.47 7.54
N ASP A 229 11.08 9.53 7.94
CA ASP A 229 10.32 9.59 9.19
C ASP A 229 9.01 8.78 9.15
N GLN A 230 8.66 8.22 7.99
CA GLN A 230 7.45 7.44 7.76
C GLN A 230 6.15 8.19 8.09
N SER A 231 6.19 9.52 8.04
CA SER A 231 4.99 10.33 8.23
C SER A 231 4.04 10.18 7.04
N LEU A 232 2.73 10.16 7.35
CA LEU A 232 1.64 10.11 6.36
C LEU A 232 0.86 11.43 6.34
N PRO A 233 1.47 12.57 5.95
CA PRO A 233 0.78 13.84 5.99
C PRO A 233 -0.29 13.92 4.88
N CYS A 234 -1.41 14.56 5.20
CA CYS A 234 -2.52 14.81 4.28
C CYS A 234 -2.82 16.31 4.22
N GLY A 235 -3.15 16.82 3.05
CA GLY A 235 -3.50 18.21 2.81
C GLY A 235 -2.54 18.94 1.88
N LYS A 236 -2.99 20.10 1.40
CA LYS A 236 -2.25 20.96 0.48
C LYS A 236 -0.84 21.26 1.02
N GLY A 237 0.17 21.07 0.16
CA GLY A 237 1.56 21.41 0.48
C GLY A 237 2.33 20.35 1.30
N THR A 238 1.70 19.22 1.61
CA THR A 238 2.35 18.15 2.40
C THR A 238 3.26 17.21 1.59
N SER A 239 3.29 17.34 0.27
CA SER A 239 4.18 16.57 -0.61
C SER A 239 5.66 16.88 -0.33
N LEU A 240 6.50 15.86 -0.23
CA LEU A 240 7.94 16.02 -0.02
C LEU A 240 8.59 16.59 -1.28
N ASN A 241 9.18 17.78 -1.21
CA ASN A 241 10.01 18.32 -2.28
C ASN A 241 11.44 17.75 -2.20
N ILE A 242 11.78 16.82 -3.09
CA ILE A 242 13.07 16.11 -3.05
C ILE A 242 14.25 16.89 -3.61
N ILE A 243 14.02 18.09 -4.17
CA ILE A 243 15.08 19.04 -4.52
C ILE A 243 15.46 19.86 -3.29
N LYS A 244 14.48 20.33 -2.52
CA LYS A 244 14.71 21.15 -1.32
C LYS A 244 15.18 20.32 -0.13
N SER A 245 14.68 19.10 0.01
CA SER A 245 14.96 18.21 1.15
C SER A 245 15.30 16.79 0.66
N PRO A 246 16.37 16.62 -0.15
CA PRO A 246 16.72 15.32 -0.73
C PRO A 246 17.00 14.26 0.33
N ASP A 247 17.53 14.66 1.49
CA ASP A 247 17.87 13.76 2.58
C ASP A 247 16.66 13.27 3.38
N SER A 248 15.47 13.84 3.17
CA SER A 248 14.22 13.39 3.80
C SER A 248 13.53 12.26 3.04
N LEU A 249 13.91 12.01 1.78
CA LEU A 249 13.39 10.90 0.98
C LEU A 249 13.91 9.56 1.52
N ASP A 250 13.01 8.61 1.74
CA ASP A 250 13.40 7.22 1.97
C ASP A 250 13.69 6.53 0.64
N TYR A 251 14.92 6.68 0.17
CA TYR A 251 15.36 6.15 -1.12
C TYR A 251 15.16 4.64 -1.27
N VAL A 252 15.42 3.87 -0.21
CA VAL A 252 15.34 2.41 -0.26
C VAL A 252 13.89 1.97 -0.33
N ARG A 253 13.03 2.55 0.51
CA ARG A 253 11.59 2.23 0.50
C ARG A 253 10.92 2.74 -0.78
N GLN A 254 11.31 3.92 -1.27
CA GLN A 254 10.78 4.46 -2.53
C GLN A 254 11.05 3.51 -3.70
N ASN A 255 12.26 2.96 -3.83
CA ASN A 255 12.55 2.01 -4.90
C ASN A 255 11.81 0.69 -4.75
N LYS A 256 11.58 0.20 -3.52
CA LYS A 256 10.70 -0.96 -3.29
C LYS A 256 9.26 -0.66 -3.71
N TRP A 257 8.75 0.52 -3.40
CA TRP A 257 7.42 0.97 -3.80
C TRP A 257 7.29 1.09 -5.31
N ASN A 258 8.25 1.72 -5.99
CA ASN A 258 8.26 1.83 -7.45
C ASN A 258 8.28 0.46 -8.12
N ASN A 259 9.10 -0.48 -7.62
CA ASN A 259 9.15 -1.84 -8.16
C ASN A 259 7.82 -2.57 -7.97
N ALA A 260 7.15 -2.39 -6.83
CA ALA A 260 5.85 -2.99 -6.56
C ALA A 260 4.77 -2.43 -7.50
N LEU A 261 4.72 -1.10 -7.66
CA LEU A 261 3.84 -0.47 -8.64
C LEU A 261 4.10 -1.00 -10.06
N TYR A 262 5.37 -1.12 -10.46
CA TYR A 262 5.74 -1.61 -11.79
C TYR A 262 5.31 -3.06 -12.03
N LYS A 263 5.54 -3.90 -11.02
CA LYS A 263 5.14 -5.30 -11.01
C LYS A 263 3.63 -5.46 -11.23
N PHE A 264 2.81 -4.62 -10.60
CA PHE A 264 1.36 -4.77 -10.63
C PHE A 264 0.66 -4.00 -11.76
N GLY A 265 1.32 -3.09 -12.48
CA GLY A 265 0.78 -2.68 -13.78
C GLY A 265 1.34 -1.43 -14.41
N TRP A 266 1.87 -0.47 -13.66
CA TRP A 266 2.34 0.79 -14.27
C TRP A 266 3.71 0.60 -14.91
N LYS A 267 3.87 0.87 -16.21
CA LYS A 267 5.12 0.57 -16.93
C LYS A 267 6.04 1.77 -17.15
N ASP A 268 5.57 2.97 -16.87
CA ASP A 268 6.41 4.17 -16.91
C ASP A 268 6.07 5.16 -15.78
N PHE A 269 7.08 5.88 -15.31
CA PHE A 269 6.98 6.73 -14.14
C PHE A 269 7.58 8.10 -14.44
N LEU A 270 6.79 9.15 -14.22
CA LEU A 270 7.31 10.52 -14.25
C LEU A 270 7.72 10.91 -12.83
N GLY A 271 8.96 11.37 -12.69
CA GLY A 271 9.56 11.65 -11.39
C GLY A 271 10.76 12.57 -11.51
N TRP A 272 11.58 12.56 -10.46
CA TRP A 272 12.80 13.37 -10.41
C TRP A 272 13.95 12.61 -9.73
N THR A 273 15.16 12.80 -10.22
CA THR A 273 16.40 12.31 -9.61
C THR A 273 16.83 13.26 -8.49
N LEU A 274 17.19 12.75 -7.33
CA LEU A 274 17.73 13.57 -6.24
C LEU A 274 19.25 13.63 -6.28
N VAL A 275 19.81 14.74 -5.78
CA VAL A 275 21.23 14.86 -5.43
C VAL A 275 21.33 14.96 -3.91
N SER A 276 21.98 13.99 -3.29
CA SER A 276 22.17 13.93 -1.83
C SER A 276 23.67 13.82 -1.56
N ARG A 277 24.22 14.79 -0.80
CA ARG A 277 25.65 14.87 -0.47
C ARG A 277 26.56 14.80 -1.71
N GLY A 278 26.20 15.55 -2.76
CA GLY A 278 26.94 15.58 -4.03
C GLY A 278 26.79 14.33 -4.91
N LYS A 279 26.06 13.29 -4.47
CA LYS A 279 25.83 12.06 -5.25
C LYS A 279 24.43 12.06 -5.84
N LYS A 280 24.35 11.88 -7.16
CA LYS A 280 23.09 11.70 -7.88
C LYS A 280 22.54 10.30 -7.60
N LYS A 281 21.25 10.22 -7.27
CA LYS A 281 20.53 8.97 -7.05
C LYS A 281 19.33 8.90 -7.98
N TYR A 282 19.16 7.72 -8.57
CA TYR A 282 18.09 7.43 -9.52
C TYR A 282 17.01 6.60 -8.85
N LEU A 283 15.75 7.00 -9.06
CA LEU A 283 14.60 6.21 -8.63
C LEU A 283 14.27 5.18 -9.70
N ASN A 284 13.93 3.98 -9.28
CA ASN A 284 13.58 2.90 -10.20
C ASN A 284 12.36 3.30 -11.05
N HIS A 285 12.38 2.86 -12.31
CA HIS A 285 11.34 3.12 -13.31
C HIS A 285 11.15 4.60 -13.70
N VAL A 286 12.00 5.51 -13.23
CA VAL A 286 12.01 6.93 -13.65
C VAL A 286 13.14 7.13 -14.67
N PRO A 287 12.86 7.08 -15.99
CA PRO A 287 13.92 7.12 -17.00
C PRO A 287 14.61 8.49 -17.09
N LYS A 288 13.89 9.57 -16.78
CA LYS A 288 14.39 10.95 -16.82
C LYS A 288 13.64 11.85 -15.85
N ASN A 289 14.22 13.02 -15.59
CA ASN A 289 13.55 14.08 -14.85
C ASN A 289 12.37 14.63 -15.65
N THR A 290 11.21 14.70 -15.00
CA THR A 290 10.01 15.28 -15.60
C THR A 290 9.64 16.56 -14.86
N ALA A 291 9.46 17.66 -15.59
CA ALA A 291 9.08 18.95 -15.03
C ALA A 291 7.89 18.83 -14.07
N ASN A 292 7.97 19.50 -12.92
CA ASN A 292 6.97 19.49 -11.85
C ASN A 292 6.76 18.15 -11.11
N HIS A 293 7.59 17.13 -11.32
CA HIS A 293 7.50 15.84 -10.62
C HIS A 293 8.56 15.67 -9.51
N TYR A 294 9.06 16.79 -8.98
CA TYR A 294 10.00 16.81 -7.86
C TYR A 294 9.33 16.66 -6.48
N HIS A 295 8.00 16.51 -6.43
CA HIS A 295 7.26 16.36 -5.17
C HIS A 295 6.30 15.17 -5.12
N HIS A 296 6.21 14.40 -6.20
CA HIS A 296 5.41 13.19 -6.29
C HIS A 296 5.98 12.32 -7.40
N ILE A 297 5.60 11.04 -7.38
CA ILE A 297 5.78 10.13 -8.50
C ILE A 297 4.45 10.00 -9.22
N HIS A 298 4.46 10.17 -10.54
CA HIS A 298 3.31 9.92 -11.40
C HIS A 298 3.49 8.56 -12.04
N VAL A 299 2.50 7.69 -11.89
CA VAL A 299 2.52 6.37 -12.53
C VAL A 299 1.65 6.39 -13.78
N GLN A 300 2.17 5.86 -14.88
CA GLN A 300 1.51 5.87 -16.19
C GLN A 300 1.82 4.60 -16.99
N GLU A 301 1.32 4.54 -18.22
CA GLU A 301 1.39 3.34 -19.08
C GLU A 301 0.87 2.11 -18.33
N TYR A 302 -0.38 2.21 -17.86
CA TYR A 302 -1.00 1.16 -17.06
C TYR A 302 -1.31 -0.07 -17.91
N GLU A 303 -0.56 -1.14 -17.67
CA GLU A 303 -0.60 -2.41 -18.38
C GLU A 303 -0.38 -3.57 -17.38
N PRO A 304 -1.39 -3.93 -16.58
CA PRO A 304 -1.31 -5.05 -15.65
C PRO A 304 -1.17 -6.40 -16.38
N ASN A 305 -0.54 -7.39 -15.73
CA ASN A 305 -0.60 -8.77 -16.19
C ASN A 305 -2.00 -9.33 -15.87
N PHE A 306 -2.94 -9.04 -16.77
CA PHE A 306 -4.36 -9.21 -16.55
C PHE A 306 -4.98 -10.30 -17.42
N LYS A 307 -5.88 -11.08 -16.83
CA LYS A 307 -6.70 -12.05 -17.55
C LYS A 307 -8.14 -12.03 -17.05
N GLU A 308 -9.09 -12.10 -17.98
CA GLU A 308 -10.49 -12.34 -17.64
C GLU A 308 -10.81 -13.83 -17.76
N ILE A 309 -11.56 -14.36 -16.79
CA ILE A 309 -11.98 -15.76 -16.71
C ILE A 309 -13.50 -15.76 -16.49
N ARG A 310 -14.21 -16.41 -17.40
CA ARG A 310 -15.68 -16.58 -17.36
C ARG A 310 -15.99 -18.03 -17.07
N GLU A 311 -16.80 -18.27 -16.04
CA GLU A 311 -17.25 -19.60 -15.64
C GLU A 311 -18.40 -20.13 -16.51
#